data_AF-A0A538P1M9-F1
#
_entry.id   AF-A0A538P1M9-F1
#
_cell.length_a   1.000
_cell.length_b   1.000
_cell.length_c   1.000
_cell.angle_alpha   90.00
_cell.angle_beta   90.00
_cell.angle_gamma   90.00
#
_symmetry.space_group_name_H-M   'P 1'
#
loop_
_entity.id
_entity.type
_entity.pdbx_description
1 polymer ?
#
loop_
_entity_poly.entity_id
_entity_poly.type
_entity_poly.pdbx_seq_one_letter_code
_entity_poly.pdbx_strand_id
1 'polypeptide(L)'
;MWPSGIASCSRETLVPRPLKVWLGASTWRVSPGFPGENELDRLRIEQHMTQDFRVQAAGLLTGRETDAELYFLQQHYRMPTRLLDWTNSPLPALFFAVTANNGSDGELFMMDAYQLSPSQKAVGFEGIATARNAIFEKALHPIFRWQKPDDFPDFIIPVRPDHLDHRMSLQRSCFTFHVPKRHVLTRGENSRCSRFSFPGPPKNT
;
A
#
# COMPACT_ATOMS: atom_id res chain seq x y z
N MET A 1 25.15 -41.50 1.37
CA MET A 1 23.89 -41.57 2.15
C MET A 1 23.40 -40.15 2.39
N TRP A 2 22.56 -39.64 1.49
CA TRP A 2 21.84 -38.36 1.55
C TRP A 2 20.43 -38.68 1.04
N PRO A 3 19.35 -38.26 1.72
CA PRO A 3 18.01 -38.76 1.41
C PRO A 3 17.35 -37.98 0.27
N SER A 4 16.66 -38.78 -0.54
CA SER A 4 15.75 -38.44 -1.63
C SER A 4 14.52 -37.67 -1.13
N GLY A 5 14.10 -36.65 -1.88
CA GLY A 5 12.87 -35.90 -1.60
C GLY A 5 12.48 -35.00 -2.77
N ILE A 6 12.24 -35.60 -3.94
CA ILE A 6 11.66 -34.89 -5.09
C ILE A 6 10.16 -34.74 -4.81
N ALA A 7 9.72 -33.51 -4.52
CA ALA A 7 8.30 -33.19 -4.39
C ALA A 7 7.60 -33.35 -5.76
N SER A 8 6.67 -34.30 -5.84
CA SER A 8 5.83 -34.56 -7.00
C SER A 8 4.80 -33.44 -7.19
N CYS A 9 4.85 -32.76 -8.34
CA CYS A 9 3.86 -31.77 -8.77
C CYS A 9 2.72 -32.48 -9.51
N SER A 10 1.55 -32.62 -8.88
CA SER A 10 0.34 -33.07 -9.54
C SER A 10 -0.21 -31.96 -10.44
N ARG A 11 -0.46 -32.31 -11.71
CA ARG A 11 -1.01 -31.43 -12.75
C ARG A 11 -2.45 -31.06 -12.43
N GLU A 12 -2.64 -29.93 -11.77
CA GLU A 12 -3.84 -29.12 -11.92
C GLU A 12 -3.50 -27.96 -12.84
N THR A 13 -4.39 -27.68 -13.78
CA THR A 13 -4.31 -26.60 -14.77
C THR A 13 -4.07 -25.26 -14.08
N LEU A 14 -2.79 -24.88 -13.97
CA LEU A 14 -2.34 -23.58 -13.51
C LEU A 14 -2.74 -22.54 -14.55
N VAL A 15 -3.95 -21.99 -14.43
CA VAL A 15 -4.24 -20.69 -15.01
C VAL A 15 -3.26 -19.71 -14.34
N PRO A 16 -2.32 -19.09 -15.07
CA PRO A 16 -1.36 -18.20 -14.46
C PRO A 16 -2.12 -16.97 -13.96
N ARG A 17 -2.36 -16.89 -12.66
CA ARG A 17 -2.73 -15.65 -11.99
C ARG A 17 -1.43 -15.03 -11.47
N PRO A 18 -0.78 -14.11 -12.19
CA PRO A 18 0.41 -13.51 -11.65
C PRO A 18 0.03 -12.52 -10.54
N LEU A 19 1.00 -12.28 -9.65
CA LEU A 19 1.19 -11.13 -8.75
C LEU A 19 1.05 -11.45 -7.26
N LYS A 20 2.19 -11.87 -6.71
CA LYS A 20 2.53 -11.84 -5.29
C LYS A 20 3.14 -10.47 -4.98
N VAL A 21 2.71 -9.84 -3.90
CA VAL A 21 2.97 -8.43 -3.56
C VAL A 21 3.77 -8.32 -2.28
N TRP A 22 4.67 -7.34 -2.15
CA TRP A 22 5.66 -7.28 -1.07
C TRP A 22 5.64 -5.96 -0.28
N LEU A 23 5.68 -6.05 1.05
CA LEU A 23 5.79 -4.94 2.00
C LEU A 23 7.02 -5.18 2.91
N GLY A 24 7.88 -4.18 3.09
CA GLY A 24 9.03 -4.25 4.00
C GLY A 24 8.83 -3.31 5.19
N ALA A 25 8.39 -3.82 6.34
CA ALA A 25 8.38 -3.07 7.61
C ALA A 25 8.23 -3.99 8.82
N SER A 26 9.04 -3.77 9.86
CA SER A 26 9.33 -4.66 11.00
C SER A 26 8.22 -4.87 12.04
N THR A 27 6.95 -4.52 11.75
CA THR A 27 5.82 -4.83 12.64
C THR A 27 4.50 -4.92 11.87
N TRP A 28 3.62 -5.84 12.30
CA TRP A 28 2.28 -6.10 11.76
C TRP A 28 1.27 -4.95 11.91
N ARG A 29 1.69 -3.78 12.41
CA ARG A 29 0.89 -2.56 12.48
C ARG A 29 1.48 -1.54 11.53
N VAL A 30 1.27 -1.76 10.24
CA VAL A 30 1.49 -0.69 9.27
C VAL A 30 0.22 0.13 9.24
N SER A 31 0.12 1.06 10.18
CA SER A 31 -0.93 2.06 10.20
C SER A 31 -0.40 3.29 9.46
N PRO A 32 -0.98 3.68 8.32
CA PRO A 32 -0.80 5.03 7.84
C PRO A 32 -1.31 5.99 8.93
N GLY A 33 -0.58 7.05 9.26
CA GLY A 33 -0.88 7.71 10.52
C GLY A 33 -0.46 9.15 10.64
N PHE A 34 -1.45 10.03 10.51
CA PHE A 34 -1.47 11.34 11.15
C PHE A 34 -1.57 11.19 12.67
N PRO A 35 -0.94 12.07 13.47
CA PRO A 35 -1.18 12.12 14.91
C PRO A 35 -2.63 12.53 15.20
N GLY A 36 -3.27 11.93 16.20
CA GLY A 36 -4.62 12.31 16.63
C GLY A 36 -5.26 11.28 17.58
N GLU A 37 -6.07 11.78 18.53
CA GLU A 37 -6.73 10.97 19.57
C GLU A 37 -7.87 10.10 19.01
N ASN A 38 -8.59 10.61 18.01
CA ASN A 38 -9.67 9.91 17.33
C ASN A 38 -9.59 10.13 15.80
N GLU A 39 -10.41 9.39 15.05
CA GLU A 39 -10.40 9.45 13.58
C GLU A 39 -10.82 10.81 13.03
N LEU A 40 -11.76 11.50 13.68
CA LEU A 40 -12.22 12.81 13.23
C LEU A 40 -11.08 13.83 13.28
N ASP A 41 -10.28 13.81 14.35
CA ASP A 41 -9.14 14.71 14.50
C ASP A 41 -8.03 14.36 13.50
N ARG A 42 -7.75 13.07 13.28
CA ARG A 42 -6.80 12.63 12.24
C ARG A 42 -7.21 13.09 10.84
N LEU A 43 -8.49 12.90 10.49
CA LEU A 43 -9.02 13.34 9.21
C LEU A 43 -8.98 14.87 9.08
N ARG A 44 -9.28 15.62 10.14
CA ARG A 44 -9.16 17.09 10.12
C ARG A 44 -7.73 17.52 9.84
N ILE A 45 -6.74 16.93 10.51
CA ILE A 45 -5.33 17.28 10.28
C ILE A 45 -4.95 16.95 8.83
N GLU A 46 -5.36 15.79 8.34
CA GLU A 46 -5.16 15.37 6.94
C GLU A 46 -5.79 16.36 5.95
N GLN A 47 -7.04 16.75 6.14
CA GLN A 47 -7.75 17.73 5.32
C GLN A 47 -6.99 19.07 5.26
N HIS A 48 -6.56 19.60 6.42
CA HIS A 48 -5.79 20.85 6.47
C HIS A 48 -4.45 20.71 5.73
N MET A 49 -3.68 19.66 6.02
CA MET A 49 -2.39 19.43 5.38
C MET A 49 -2.53 19.26 3.86
N THR A 50 -3.55 18.56 3.39
CA THR A 50 -3.83 18.41 1.95
C THR A 50 -4.16 19.75 1.29
N GLN A 51 -4.93 20.63 1.94
CA GLN A 51 -5.22 21.97 1.41
C GLN A 51 -3.98 22.84 1.38
N ASP A 52 -3.19 22.85 2.47
CA ASP A 52 -1.95 23.63 2.55
C ASP A 52 -0.97 23.18 1.46
N PHE A 53 -0.81 21.87 1.27
CA PHE A 53 0.01 21.33 0.20
C PHE A 53 -0.47 21.78 -1.17
N ARG A 54 -1.79 21.77 -1.43
CA ARG A 54 -2.36 22.21 -2.71
C ARG A 54 -2.04 23.68 -3.00
N VAL A 55 -2.11 24.55 -1.98
CA VAL A 55 -1.78 25.98 -2.11
C VAL A 55 -0.28 26.18 -2.32
N GLN A 56 0.57 25.51 -1.53
CA GLN A 56 2.02 25.65 -1.60
C GLN A 56 2.61 25.07 -2.89
N ALA A 57 2.05 23.98 -3.39
CA ALA A 57 2.49 23.33 -4.63
C ALA A 57 1.95 24.02 -5.89
N ALA A 58 0.95 24.92 -5.80
CA ALA A 58 0.26 25.50 -6.95
C ALA A 58 1.21 26.19 -7.96
N GLY A 59 2.31 26.78 -7.50
CA GLY A 59 3.30 27.42 -8.37
C GLY A 59 4.30 26.46 -9.05
N LEU A 60 4.35 25.20 -8.61
CA LEU A 60 5.24 24.16 -9.13
C LEU A 60 4.51 23.15 -10.03
N LEU A 61 3.18 23.16 -9.97
CA LEU A 61 2.30 22.24 -10.67
C LEU A 61 1.75 22.84 -11.96
N THR A 62 1.25 22.00 -12.85
CA THR A 62 0.63 22.42 -14.11
C THR A 62 -0.80 22.94 -13.91
N GLY A 63 -1.39 22.71 -12.74
CA GLY A 63 -2.76 23.08 -12.39
C GLY A 63 -3.82 22.12 -12.94
N ARG A 64 -3.41 20.99 -13.54
CA ARG A 64 -4.28 19.96 -14.14
C ARG A 64 -4.28 18.65 -13.36
N GLU A 65 -3.57 18.61 -12.24
CA GLU A 65 -3.41 17.43 -11.41
C GLU A 65 -4.74 17.07 -10.76
N THR A 66 -5.09 15.79 -10.85
CA THR A 66 -6.23 15.20 -10.16
C THR A 66 -5.95 15.09 -8.66
N ASP A 67 -7.00 14.97 -7.85
CA ASP A 67 -6.87 14.77 -6.40
C ASP A 67 -6.01 13.51 -6.09
N ALA A 68 -6.11 12.45 -6.92
CA ALA A 68 -5.28 11.26 -6.83
C ALA A 68 -3.78 11.56 -7.06
N GLU A 69 -3.45 12.27 -8.13
CA GLU A 69 -2.06 12.65 -8.46
C GLU A 69 -1.44 13.52 -7.37
N LEU A 70 -2.20 14.49 -6.85
CA LEU A 70 -1.80 15.30 -5.70
C LEU A 70 -1.54 14.44 -4.46
N TYR A 71 -2.38 13.45 -4.19
CA TYR A 71 -2.23 12.59 -3.01
C TYR A 71 -1.00 11.66 -3.10
N PHE A 72 -0.70 11.12 -4.28
CA PHE A 72 0.56 10.41 -4.51
C PHE A 72 1.77 11.33 -4.37
N LEU A 73 1.66 12.58 -4.82
CA LEU A 73 2.73 13.57 -4.68
C LEU A 73 2.98 13.96 -3.21
N GLN A 74 1.93 14.08 -2.40
CA GLN A 74 2.03 14.29 -0.95
C GLN A 74 2.86 13.17 -0.30
N GLN A 75 2.55 11.91 -0.61
CA GLN A 75 3.33 10.77 -0.10
C GLN A 75 4.77 10.78 -0.63
N HIS A 76 4.99 11.16 -1.89
CA HIS A 76 6.33 11.31 -2.46
C HIS A 76 7.18 12.30 -1.66
N TYR A 77 6.60 13.41 -1.21
CA TYR A 77 7.21 14.38 -0.31
C TYR A 77 7.12 14.02 1.18
N ARG A 78 6.83 12.75 1.49
CA ARG A 78 6.79 12.17 2.84
C ARG A 78 5.75 12.80 3.77
N MET A 79 4.71 13.42 3.21
CA MET A 79 3.56 13.77 4.03
C MET A 79 2.90 12.49 4.55
N PRO A 80 2.36 12.52 5.78
CA PRO A 80 1.48 11.45 6.23
C PRO A 80 0.31 11.30 5.24
N THR A 81 0.04 10.09 4.80
CA THR A 81 -1.12 9.74 3.95
C THR A 81 -1.66 8.39 4.39
N ARG A 82 -2.83 8.02 3.87
CA ARG A 82 -3.47 6.70 4.02
C ARG A 82 -2.96 5.64 3.06
N LEU A 83 -1.99 6.01 2.22
CA LEU A 83 -1.39 5.11 1.26
C LEU A 83 -0.26 4.33 1.92
N LEU A 84 -0.34 3.01 1.81
CA LEU A 84 0.75 2.11 2.13
C LEU A 84 1.40 1.63 0.83
N ASP A 85 2.68 1.92 0.66
CA ASP A 85 3.46 1.54 -0.51
C ASP A 85 3.83 0.05 -0.49
N TRP A 86 3.66 -0.61 -1.63
CA TRP A 86 4.09 -1.98 -1.87
C TRP A 86 4.62 -2.14 -3.29
N THR A 87 5.37 -3.20 -3.53
CA THR A 87 5.89 -3.53 -4.87
C THR A 87 5.39 -4.89 -5.33
N ASN A 88 5.13 -5.02 -6.63
CA ASN A 88 4.83 -6.32 -7.24
C ASN A 88 6.10 -7.11 -7.60
N SER A 89 7.29 -6.52 -7.36
CA SER A 89 8.57 -7.13 -7.70
C SER A 89 9.24 -7.67 -6.42
N PRO A 90 9.56 -8.97 -6.35
CA PRO A 90 10.22 -9.56 -5.17
C PRO A 90 11.60 -8.97 -4.89
N LEU A 91 12.33 -8.62 -5.94
CA LEU A 91 13.73 -8.19 -5.84
C LEU A 91 13.92 -6.90 -5.04
N PRO A 92 13.26 -5.77 -5.37
CA PRO A 92 13.39 -4.54 -4.58
C PRO A 92 12.90 -4.74 -3.14
N ALA A 93 11.85 -5.52 -2.93
CA ALA A 93 11.35 -5.78 -1.58
C ALA A 93 12.35 -6.57 -0.73
N LEU A 94 12.97 -7.60 -1.31
CA LEU A 94 14.01 -8.36 -0.64
C LEU A 94 15.26 -7.48 -0.40
N PHE A 95 15.65 -6.67 -1.38
CA PHE A 95 16.75 -5.73 -1.25
C PHE A 95 16.53 -4.80 -0.05
N PHE A 96 15.35 -4.18 0.07
CA PHE A 96 15.05 -3.33 1.23
C PHE A 96 14.97 -4.13 2.53
N ALA A 97 14.39 -5.33 2.52
CA ALA A 97 14.31 -6.17 3.71
C ALA A 97 15.69 -6.51 4.30
N VAL A 98 16.70 -6.73 3.45
CA VAL A 98 18.06 -7.10 3.90
C VAL A 98 19.00 -5.92 4.09
N THR A 99 18.76 -4.77 3.45
CA THR A 99 19.68 -3.61 3.50
C THR A 99 19.21 -2.47 4.39
N ALA A 100 17.92 -2.41 4.75
CA ALA A 100 17.37 -1.27 5.49
C ALA A 100 17.90 -1.16 6.94
N ASN A 101 18.26 -2.29 7.57
CA ASN A 101 18.78 -2.27 8.94
C ASN A 101 19.82 -3.38 9.18
N ASN A 102 21.11 -3.00 9.22
CA ASN A 102 22.21 -3.94 9.39
C ASN A 102 22.31 -4.56 10.80
N GLY A 103 21.45 -4.17 11.75
CA GLY A 103 21.49 -4.62 13.14
C GLY A 103 20.29 -5.46 13.61
N SER A 104 19.31 -5.70 12.73
CA SER A 104 18.09 -6.46 13.06
C SER A 104 17.73 -7.45 11.96
N ASP A 105 16.87 -8.41 12.29
CA ASP A 105 16.28 -9.28 11.29
C ASP A 105 15.46 -8.44 10.29
N GLY A 106 15.63 -8.76 9.01
CA GLY A 106 14.82 -8.23 7.93
C GLY A 106 13.46 -8.92 7.90
N GLU A 107 12.40 -8.18 7.61
CA GLU A 107 11.07 -8.76 7.43
C GLU A 107 10.50 -8.43 6.06
N LEU A 108 9.82 -9.41 5.49
CA LEU A 108 9.18 -9.32 4.19
C LEU A 108 7.79 -9.90 4.30
N PHE A 109 6.80 -9.08 3.98
CA PHE A 109 5.41 -9.46 4.00
C PHE A 109 4.95 -9.65 2.57
N MET A 110 4.26 -10.76 2.32
CA MET A 110 3.64 -11.05 1.05
C MET A 110 2.13 -10.92 1.17
N MET A 111 1.48 -10.34 0.17
CA MET A 111 0.01 -10.34 0.06
C MET A 111 -0.46 -10.69 -1.35
N ASP A 112 -1.72 -11.08 -1.48
CA ASP A 112 -2.41 -11.22 -2.76
C ASP A 112 -3.42 -10.07 -2.92
N ALA A 113 -3.03 -8.99 -3.62
CA ALA A 113 -3.88 -7.81 -3.78
C ALA A 113 -5.22 -8.11 -4.47
N TYR A 114 -5.29 -9.17 -5.28
CA TYR A 114 -6.52 -9.58 -5.97
C TYR A 114 -7.54 -10.18 -5.00
N GLN A 115 -7.14 -10.58 -3.78
CA GLN A 115 -8.07 -11.01 -2.74
C GLN A 115 -8.77 -9.85 -2.04
N LEU A 116 -8.26 -8.62 -2.14
CA LEU A 116 -8.81 -7.48 -1.38
C LEU A 116 -10.24 -7.16 -1.79
N SER A 117 -10.54 -7.12 -3.09
CA SER A 117 -11.92 -6.88 -3.56
C SER A 117 -12.91 -7.96 -3.08
N PRO A 118 -12.70 -9.26 -3.39
CA PRO A 118 -13.67 -10.30 -3.02
C PRO A 118 -13.78 -10.56 -1.52
N SER A 119 -12.67 -10.52 -0.76
CA SER A 119 -12.70 -10.78 0.70
C SER A 119 -13.50 -9.73 1.47
N GLN A 120 -13.49 -8.49 0.99
CA GLN A 120 -14.15 -7.36 1.62
C GLN A 120 -15.54 -7.08 1.03
N LYS A 121 -15.97 -7.87 0.03
CA LYS A 121 -17.17 -7.61 -0.79
C LYS A 121 -17.18 -6.20 -1.39
N ALA A 122 -16.01 -5.75 -1.86
CA ALA A 122 -15.86 -4.43 -2.44
C ALA A 122 -16.63 -4.31 -3.76
N VAL A 123 -17.03 -3.08 -4.09
CA VAL A 123 -17.76 -2.77 -5.33
C VAL A 123 -16.99 -1.75 -6.16
N GLY A 124 -17.12 -1.85 -7.49
CA GLY A 124 -16.60 -0.88 -8.45
C GLY A 124 -15.11 -1.03 -8.81
N PHE A 125 -14.43 -2.09 -8.35
CA PHE A 125 -13.16 -2.52 -8.92
C PHE A 125 -12.94 -4.04 -8.78
N GLU A 126 -12.20 -4.60 -9.73
CA GLU A 126 -11.66 -5.96 -9.67
C GLU A 126 -10.14 -5.91 -9.78
N GLY A 127 -9.43 -6.69 -8.95
CA GLY A 127 -7.97 -6.69 -8.92
C GLY A 127 -7.40 -5.40 -8.32
N ILE A 128 -6.48 -4.75 -9.05
CA ILE A 128 -5.78 -3.52 -8.64
C ILE A 128 -6.35 -2.36 -9.45
N ALA A 129 -6.94 -1.38 -8.77
CA ALA A 129 -7.49 -0.19 -9.40
C ALA A 129 -6.38 0.71 -9.96
N THR A 130 -6.68 1.49 -10.99
CA THR A 130 -5.80 2.60 -11.43
C THR A 130 -6.14 3.87 -10.67
N ALA A 131 -5.23 4.85 -10.68
CA ALA A 131 -5.47 6.17 -10.06
C ALA A 131 -6.72 6.87 -10.61
N ARG A 132 -7.10 6.60 -11.87
CA ARG A 132 -8.30 7.15 -12.53
C ARG A 132 -9.59 6.39 -12.20
N ASN A 133 -9.54 5.33 -11.40
CA ASN A 133 -10.73 4.58 -11.05
C ASN A 133 -11.66 5.46 -10.19
N ALA A 134 -12.92 5.60 -10.60
CA ALA A 134 -13.90 6.44 -9.92
C ALA A 134 -14.14 6.07 -8.45
N ILE A 135 -13.94 4.80 -8.06
CA ILE A 135 -14.02 4.39 -6.65
C ILE A 135 -12.87 4.98 -5.84
N PHE A 136 -11.66 4.99 -6.39
CA PHE A 136 -10.51 5.59 -5.72
C PHE A 136 -10.66 7.12 -5.64
N GLU A 137 -11.09 7.76 -6.72
CA GLU A 137 -11.39 9.20 -6.73
C GLU A 137 -12.42 9.57 -5.65
N LYS A 138 -13.54 8.83 -5.57
CA LYS A 138 -14.56 9.03 -4.53
C LYS A 138 -14.03 8.77 -3.12
N ALA A 139 -13.13 7.80 -2.95
CA ALA A 139 -12.53 7.49 -1.65
C ALA A 139 -11.62 8.61 -1.13
N LEU A 140 -11.16 9.52 -2.01
CA LEU A 140 -10.40 10.71 -1.63
C LEU A 140 -11.29 11.91 -1.28
N HIS A 141 -12.59 11.89 -1.61
CA HIS A 141 -13.49 13.01 -1.31
C HIS A 141 -13.55 13.39 0.17
N PRO A 142 -13.54 12.45 1.14
CA PRO A 142 -13.50 12.82 2.55
C PRO A 142 -12.30 13.70 2.90
N ILE A 143 -11.18 13.54 2.21
CA ILE A 143 -9.95 14.31 2.42
C ILE A 143 -10.01 15.64 1.65
N PHE A 144 -10.29 15.60 0.34
CA PHE A 144 -10.18 16.78 -0.52
C PHE A 144 -11.40 17.71 -0.44
N ARG A 145 -12.56 17.19 -0.05
CA ARG A 145 -13.85 17.91 -0.01
C ARG A 145 -14.40 18.11 1.40
N TRP A 146 -13.56 17.91 2.43
CA TRP A 146 -13.91 18.16 3.83
C TRP A 146 -15.16 17.39 4.32
N GLN A 147 -15.28 16.12 3.91
CA GLN A 147 -16.40 15.27 4.34
C GLN A 147 -16.09 14.55 5.66
N LYS A 148 -17.01 13.71 6.13
CA LYS A 148 -16.90 13.05 7.44
C LYS A 148 -16.18 11.70 7.33
N PRO A 149 -15.65 11.17 8.45
CA PRO A 149 -15.03 9.84 8.45
C PRO A 149 -15.95 8.70 7.97
N ASP A 150 -17.26 8.83 8.16
CA ASP A 150 -18.25 7.83 7.71
C ASP A 150 -18.44 7.81 6.19
N ASP A 151 -17.95 8.83 5.49
CA ASP A 151 -18.04 8.93 4.03
C ASP A 151 -16.92 8.14 3.31
N PHE A 152 -15.93 7.61 4.05
CA PHE A 152 -14.96 6.66 3.49
C PHE A 152 -15.62 5.34 3.10
N PRO A 153 -15.13 4.65 2.06
CA PRO A 153 -15.58 3.30 1.77
C PRO A 153 -15.16 2.36 2.89
N ASP A 154 -15.88 1.26 3.04
CA ASP A 154 -15.58 0.31 4.11
C ASP A 154 -14.39 -0.60 3.78
N PHE A 155 -13.88 -0.61 2.54
CA PHE A 155 -12.87 -1.55 2.04
C PHE A 155 -11.53 -0.88 1.66
N ILE A 156 -10.44 -1.62 1.82
CA ILE A 156 -9.09 -1.25 1.36
C ILE A 156 -9.07 -1.32 -0.18
N ILE A 157 -8.53 -0.27 -0.80
CA ILE A 157 -8.43 -0.18 -2.26
C ILE A 157 -6.96 -0.33 -2.67
N PRO A 158 -6.55 -1.44 -3.33
CA PRO A 158 -5.28 -1.51 -4.00
C PRO A 158 -5.30 -0.59 -5.23
N VAL A 159 -4.37 0.35 -5.31
CA VAL A 159 -4.29 1.35 -6.37
C VAL A 159 -2.90 1.40 -6.98
N ARG A 160 -2.84 1.54 -8.30
CA ARG A 160 -1.61 1.82 -9.05
C ARG A 160 -1.67 3.27 -9.57
N PRO A 161 -0.65 4.11 -9.30
CA PRO A 161 -0.57 5.44 -9.88
C PRO A 161 -0.44 5.34 -11.39
N ASP A 162 -0.94 6.35 -12.10
CA ASP A 162 -0.54 6.55 -13.49
C ASP A 162 0.89 7.08 -13.49
N HIS A 163 1.74 6.51 -14.33
CA HIS A 163 3.17 6.78 -14.32
C HIS A 163 3.46 8.22 -14.78
N LEU A 164 3.53 9.16 -13.85
CA LEU A 164 3.83 10.58 -14.13
C LEU A 164 5.33 10.90 -14.22
N ASP A 165 6.22 9.99 -13.79
CA ASP A 165 7.67 10.26 -13.79
C ASP A 165 8.54 9.02 -14.01
N HIS A 166 9.67 9.16 -14.71
CA HIS A 166 10.58 8.06 -15.06
C HIS A 166 11.14 7.32 -13.85
N ARG A 167 11.32 8.01 -12.70
CA ARG A 167 11.74 7.35 -11.45
C ARG A 167 10.62 6.52 -10.79
N MET A 168 9.34 6.85 -11.03
CA MET A 168 8.20 6.04 -10.57
C MET A 168 7.86 4.90 -11.55
N SER A 169 8.17 5.08 -12.85
CA SER A 169 7.95 4.07 -13.90
C SER A 169 8.81 2.81 -13.73
N LEU A 170 10.00 2.92 -13.14
CA LEU A 170 10.90 1.78 -12.93
C LEU A 170 10.55 0.94 -11.70
N GLN A 171 9.88 1.53 -10.70
CA GLN A 171 9.66 0.85 -9.41
C GLN A 171 8.41 -0.05 -9.33
N ARG A 172 7.55 -0.08 -10.36
CA ARG A 172 6.27 -0.83 -10.32
C ARG A 172 5.52 -0.59 -8.99
N SER A 173 5.57 0.65 -8.51
CA SER A 173 5.00 1.03 -7.23
C SER A 173 3.50 0.86 -7.28
N CYS A 174 2.96 0.19 -6.27
CA CYS A 174 1.54 0.08 -6.04
C CYS A 174 1.28 0.48 -4.59
N PHE A 175 0.04 0.85 -4.29
CA PHE A 175 -0.33 1.31 -2.97
C PHE A 175 -1.60 0.61 -2.52
N THR A 176 -1.80 0.50 -1.21
CA THR A 176 -3.11 0.23 -0.63
C THR A 176 -3.59 1.49 0.06
N PHE A 177 -4.79 1.94 -0.30
CA PHE A 177 -5.47 3.02 0.38
C PHE A 177 -6.28 2.45 1.54
N HIS A 178 -5.87 2.80 2.76
CA HIS A 178 -6.50 2.35 4.00
C HIS A 178 -7.56 3.33 4.48
N VAL A 179 -8.61 2.80 5.09
CA VAL A 179 -9.78 3.55 5.54
C VAL A 179 -9.97 3.36 7.05
N PRO A 180 -10.74 4.22 7.75
CA PRO A 180 -10.85 4.15 9.21
C PRO A 180 -11.22 2.77 9.75
N LYS A 181 -12.23 2.13 9.13
CA LYS A 181 -12.69 0.79 9.51
C LYS A 181 -11.69 -0.32 9.19
N ARG A 182 -10.72 -0.07 8.30
CA ARG A 182 -9.69 -1.02 7.84
C ARG A 182 -8.31 -0.35 7.73
N HIS A 183 -7.87 0.21 8.85
CA HIS A 183 -6.61 0.94 8.98
C HIS A 183 -5.37 0.02 9.07
N VAL A 184 -5.58 -1.30 9.21
CA VAL A 184 -4.53 -2.33 9.17
C VAL A 184 -4.97 -3.45 8.24
N LEU A 185 -4.02 -4.01 7.47
CA LEU A 185 -4.25 -5.21 6.68
C LEU A 185 -4.19 -6.45 7.57
N THR A 186 -5.27 -7.22 7.68
CA THR A 186 -5.30 -8.47 8.46
C THR A 186 -5.46 -9.70 7.56
N ARG A 187 -5.38 -10.90 8.16
CA ARG A 187 -5.66 -12.15 7.45
C ARG A 187 -7.11 -12.29 7.00
N GLY A 188 -8.04 -11.52 7.57
CA GLY A 188 -9.43 -11.47 7.14
C GLY A 188 -9.57 -10.86 5.74
N GLU A 189 -8.87 -9.77 5.47
CA GLU A 189 -8.83 -9.14 4.15
C GLU A 189 -7.86 -9.85 3.18
N ASN A 190 -6.85 -10.55 3.70
CA ASN A 190 -5.88 -11.25 2.87
C ASN A 190 -5.43 -12.58 3.48
N SER A 191 -6.12 -13.67 3.11
CA SER A 191 -5.80 -15.02 3.59
C SER A 191 -4.40 -15.51 3.17
N ARG A 192 -3.88 -14.97 2.06
CA ARG A 192 -2.55 -15.28 1.53
C ARG A 192 -1.45 -14.38 2.11
N CYS A 193 -1.77 -13.59 3.13
CA CYS A 193 -0.78 -12.77 3.81
C CYS A 193 0.23 -13.66 4.58
N SER A 194 1.49 -13.65 4.15
CA SER A 194 2.58 -14.40 4.77
C SER A 194 3.75 -13.48 5.11
N ARG A 195 4.49 -13.85 6.16
CA ARG A 195 5.65 -13.10 6.66
C ARG A 195 6.87 -14.01 6.58
N PHE A 196 7.96 -13.46 6.05
CA PHE A 196 9.26 -14.08 5.97
C PHE A 196 10.24 -13.22 6.76
N SER A 197 11.03 -13.86 7.61
CA SER A 197 12.05 -13.20 8.41
C SER A 197 13.43 -13.65 7.89
N PHE A 198 14.34 -12.70 7.74
CA PHE A 198 15.71 -12.91 7.29
C PHE A 198 16.64 -12.55 8.44
N PRO A 199 17.49 -13.47 8.91
CA PRO A 199 18.35 -13.21 10.05
C PRO A 199 19.35 -12.08 9.74
N GLY A 200 19.49 -11.15 10.67
CA GLY A 200 20.55 -10.15 10.63
C GLY A 200 21.94 -10.75 10.88
N PRO A 201 23.02 -9.97 10.69
CA PRO A 201 24.36 -10.43 11.05
C PRO A 201 24.43 -10.77 12.54
N PRO A 202 25.24 -11.78 12.92
CA PRO A 202 25.38 -12.19 14.31
C PRO A 202 25.83 -10.99 15.15
N LYS A 203 25.12 -10.73 16.25
CA LYS A 203 25.54 -9.72 17.22
C LYS A 203 26.83 -10.23 17.85
N ASN A 204 27.96 -9.57 17.62
CA ASN A 204 29.21 -9.86 18.33
C ASN A 204 28.96 -9.62 19.83
N THR A 205 28.75 -10.71 20.57
CA THR A 205 28.78 -10.75 22.04
C THR A 205 30.21 -10.84 22.54
#